data_AF-A0A1J3GCZ5-F1
#
_entry.id   AF-A0A1J3GCZ5-F1
#
_cell.length_a   1.000
_cell.length_b   1.000
_cell.length_c   1.000
_cell.angle_alpha   90.00
_cell.angle_beta   90.00
_cell.angle_gamma   90.00
#
_symmetry.space_group_name_H-M   'P 1'
#
loop_
_entity.id
_entity.type
_entity.pdbx_description
1 polymer ?
#
loop_
_entity_poly.entity_id
_entity_poly.type
_entity_poly.pdbx_seq_one_letter_code
_entity_poly.pdbx_strand_id
1 'polypeptide(L)'
;MMKVVESAISDMRTPVFYMNITKMTWYRTDGHPSIYRQTVEVRGSSSAAGMFQDCSHWCLPGVPDSRNQLLYATLLVSRGSLPYKSLGTLLVSFFTFFLVLAIR
;
A
#
# COMPACT_ATOMS: atom_id res chain seq x y z
N MET A 1 8.67 -16.00 5.34
CA MET A 1 7.65 -15.29 6.12
C MET A 1 6.29 -15.29 5.43
N MET A 2 6.14 -14.70 4.22
CA MET A 2 4.81 -14.54 3.58
C MET A 2 4.06 -15.85 3.32
N LYS A 3 4.73 -16.92 2.89
CA LYS A 3 4.12 -18.25 2.70
C LYS A 3 3.45 -18.82 3.96
N VAL A 4 4.00 -18.52 5.14
CA VAL A 4 3.43 -19.00 6.41
C VAL A 4 2.14 -18.26 6.73
N VAL A 5 2.11 -16.94 6.48
CA VAL A 5 0.90 -16.12 6.66
C VAL A 5 -0.18 -16.54 5.67
N GLU A 6 0.18 -16.75 4.41
CA GLU A 6 -0.74 -17.20 3.36
C GLU A 6 -1.35 -18.58 3.68
N SER A 7 -0.53 -19.53 4.16
CA SER A 7 -1.01 -20.84 4.61
C SER A 7 -1.89 -20.75 5.86
N ALA A 8 -1.53 -19.91 6.83
CA ALA A 8 -2.36 -19.75 8.02
C ALA A 8 -3.73 -19.16 7.68
N ILE A 9 -3.78 -18.19 6.76
CA ILE A 9 -5.02 -17.56 6.32
C ILE A 9 -5.88 -18.53 5.50
N SER A 10 -5.29 -19.41 4.68
CA SER A 10 -6.06 -20.41 3.91
C SER A 10 -6.81 -21.39 4.80
N ASP A 11 -6.28 -21.65 5.99
CA ASP A 11 -6.83 -22.65 6.91
C ASP A 11 -7.84 -22.04 7.91
N MET A 12 -8.10 -20.72 7.83
CA MET A 12 -9.02 -20.03 8.74
C MET A 12 -10.49 -20.36 8.43
N ARG A 13 -11.25 -20.68 9.48
CA ARG A 13 -12.72 -20.89 9.38
C ARG A 13 -13.48 -19.63 8.99
N THR A 14 -13.02 -18.46 9.44
CA THR A 14 -13.58 -17.16 9.06
C THR A 14 -12.80 -16.62 7.86
N PRO A 15 -13.46 -16.32 6.72
CA PRO A 15 -12.76 -15.82 5.54
C PRO A 15 -12.14 -14.45 5.83
N VAL A 16 -10.84 -14.33 5.57
CA VAL A 16 -10.08 -13.09 5.70
C VAL A 16 -9.58 -12.66 4.32
N PHE A 17 -9.81 -11.40 3.96
CA PHE A 17 -9.20 -10.82 2.78
C PHE A 17 -7.74 -10.45 3.07
N TYR A 18 -6.80 -11.18 2.46
CA TYR A 18 -5.38 -10.91 2.62
C TYR A 18 -4.87 -9.93 1.56
N MET A 19 -4.35 -8.79 2.02
CA MET A 19 -3.75 -7.77 1.15
C MET A 19 -2.22 -7.83 1.22
N ASN A 20 -1.59 -8.46 0.23
CA ASN A 20 -0.13 -8.55 0.17
C ASN A 20 0.50 -7.24 -0.35
N ILE A 21 0.87 -6.37 0.58
CA ILE A 21 1.51 -5.07 0.32
C ILE A 21 3.04 -5.14 0.19
N THR A 22 3.64 -6.32 0.41
CA THR A 22 5.10 -6.50 0.56
C THR A 22 5.88 -5.96 -0.62
N LYS A 23 5.46 -6.34 -1.83
CA LYS A 23 6.16 -5.96 -3.06
C LYS A 23 6.03 -4.46 -3.32
N MET A 24 4.86 -3.89 -3.06
CA MET A 24 4.62 -2.44 -3.21
C MET A 24 5.49 -1.64 -2.24
N THR A 25 5.52 -2.03 -0.95
CA THR A 25 6.33 -1.34 0.06
C THR A 25 7.83 -1.50 -0.19
N TRP A 26 8.25 -2.65 -0.73
CA TRP A 26 9.65 -2.91 -1.08
C TRP A 26 10.19 -1.94 -2.14
N TYR A 27 9.37 -1.52 -3.09
CA TYR A 27 9.79 -0.53 -4.11
C TYR A 27 9.92 0.89 -3.57
N ARG A 28 9.44 1.17 -2.36
CA ARG A 28 9.35 2.52 -1.80
C ARG A 28 10.32 2.70 -0.63
N THR A 29 11.54 2.20 -0.72
CA THR A 29 12.56 2.38 0.35
C THR A 29 12.89 3.85 0.63
N ASP A 30 12.61 4.75 -0.29
CA ASP A 30 12.71 6.20 -0.14
C ASP A 30 11.62 6.80 0.76
N GLY A 31 10.55 6.05 1.08
CA GLY A 31 9.46 6.49 1.94
C GLY A 31 9.79 6.49 3.44
N HIS A 32 11.00 6.09 3.83
CA HIS A 32 11.43 6.01 5.22
C HIS A 32 11.94 7.38 5.74
N PRO A 33 11.70 7.72 7.03
CA PRO A 33 12.16 8.98 7.60
C PRO A 33 13.68 9.04 7.78
N SER A 34 14.39 7.90 7.77
CA SER A 34 15.84 7.86 7.96
C SER A 34 16.21 8.61 9.24
N ILE A 35 17.11 9.60 9.17
CA ILE A 35 17.53 10.43 10.30
C ILE A 35 16.52 11.52 10.69
N TYR A 36 15.49 11.75 9.87
CA TYR A 36 14.47 12.80 10.09
C TYR A 36 13.32 12.33 10.99
N ARG A 37 13.49 11.21 11.69
CA ARG A 37 12.53 10.78 12.70
C ARG A 37 12.56 11.78 13.85
N GLN A 38 11.44 12.44 14.11
CA GLN A 38 11.30 13.30 15.27
C GLN A 38 11.35 12.44 16.54
N THR A 39 12.50 12.38 17.18
CA THR A 39 12.58 11.90 18.56
C THR A 39 11.87 12.93 19.41
N VAL A 40 10.84 12.53 20.14
CA VAL A 40 10.22 13.39 21.15
C VAL A 40 11.34 13.85 22.07
N GLU A 41 11.73 15.12 21.96
CA GLU A 41 12.70 15.70 22.86
C GLU A 41 12.07 15.70 24.25
N VAL A 42 12.38 14.67 25.04
CA VAL A 42 12.33 14.79 26.48
C VAL A 42 13.36 15.86 26.80
N ARG A 43 12.88 17.08 27.08
CA ARG A 43 13.66 18.28 27.41
C ARG A 43 14.86 17.89 28.27
N GLY A 44 16.05 17.83 27.65
CA GLY A 44 17.30 17.48 28.33
C GLY A 44 18.09 16.28 27.78
N SER A 45 17.56 15.49 26.84
CA SER A 45 18.40 14.47 26.17
C SER A 45 19.12 15.10 24.96
N SER A 46 20.43 15.20 25.07
CA SER A 46 21.35 15.71 24.06
C SER A 46 21.04 15.19 22.65
N SER A 47 21.07 16.09 21.68
CA SER A 47 21.04 15.87 20.21
C SER A 47 22.22 15.04 19.66
N ALA A 48 22.83 14.21 20.51
CA ALA A 48 24.04 13.43 20.27
C ALA A 48 23.84 11.93 20.54
N ALA A 49 22.64 11.46 20.87
CA ALA A 49 22.33 10.03 20.96
C ALA A 49 22.15 9.40 19.57
N GLY A 50 23.19 9.49 18.73
CA GLY A 50 23.34 8.80 17.44
C GLY A 50 22.30 9.16 16.39
N MET A 51 22.73 9.68 15.24
CA MET A 51 21.87 9.78 14.06
C MET A 51 21.48 8.36 13.58
N PHE A 52 20.45 7.78 14.20
CA PHE A 52 19.93 6.45 13.85
C PHE A 52 19.03 6.57 12.64
N GLN A 53 19.33 5.83 11.58
CA GLN A 53 18.48 5.76 10.40
C GLN A 53 17.28 4.86 10.67
N ASP A 54 16.10 5.46 10.74
CA ASP A 54 14.86 4.72 10.85
C ASP A 54 14.41 4.21 9.47
N CYS A 55 14.62 2.91 9.26
CA CYS A 55 14.18 2.17 8.08
C CYS A 55 12.92 1.30 8.35
N SER A 56 12.28 1.48 9.50
CA SER A 56 11.13 0.67 9.92
C SER A 56 9.81 1.45 9.81
N HIS A 57 9.86 2.77 10.03
CA HIS A 57 8.70 3.65 9.95
C HIS A 57 8.58 4.32 8.58
N TRP A 58 7.44 4.96 8.34
CA TRP A 58 7.14 5.60 7.06
C TRP A 58 6.85 7.08 7.26
N CYS A 59 7.33 7.92 6.34
CA CYS A 59 6.93 9.32 6.26
C CYS A 59 5.45 9.45 5.89
N LEU A 60 4.84 10.55 6.35
CA LEU A 60 3.51 10.99 5.93
C LEU A 60 3.63 12.40 5.32
N PRO A 61 3.05 12.65 4.12
CA PRO A 61 2.34 11.68 3.28
C PRO A 61 3.27 10.63 2.66
N GLY A 62 2.79 9.41 2.39
CA GLY A 62 3.63 8.33 1.86
C GLY A 62 2.98 6.95 1.71
N VAL A 63 3.79 5.90 1.89
CA VAL A 63 3.39 4.49 1.70
C VAL A 63 2.17 4.05 2.53
N PRO A 64 1.95 4.54 3.78
CA PRO A 64 0.71 4.28 4.51
C PRO A 64 -0.55 4.79 3.79
N ASP A 65 -0.47 5.92 3.08
CA ASP A 65 -1.61 6.50 2.39
C ASP A 65 -2.03 5.66 1.19
N SER A 66 -1.08 5.16 0.39
CA SER A 66 -1.37 4.24 -0.71
C SER A 66 -2.02 2.94 -0.23
N ARG A 67 -1.64 2.45 0.96
CA ARG A 67 -2.27 1.28 1.58
C ARG A 67 -3.69 1.57 2.02
N ASN A 68 -3.95 2.76 2.57
CA ASN A 68 -5.31 3.21 2.91
C ASN A 68 -6.20 3.32 1.67
N GLN A 69 -5.68 3.82 0.55
CA GLN A 69 -6.42 3.88 -0.71
C GLN A 69 -6.78 2.48 -1.23
N LEU A 70 -5.83 1.53 -1.19
CA LEU A 70 -6.08 0.15 -1.62
C LEU A 70 -7.12 -0.55 -0.72
N LEU A 71 -7.05 -0.31 0.60
CA LEU A 71 -8.04 -0.79 1.54
C LEU A 71 -9.43 -0.22 1.25
N TYR A 72 -9.53 1.09 1.04
CA TYR A 72 -10.78 1.76 0.70
C TYR A 72 -11.39 1.21 -0.59
N ALA A 73 -10.59 1.06 -1.65
CA ALA A 73 -11.03 0.47 -2.91
C ALA A 73 -11.54 -0.97 -2.71
N THR A 74 -10.83 -1.77 -1.92
CA THR A 74 -11.22 -3.16 -1.60
C THR A 74 -12.55 -3.22 -0.87
N LEU A 75 -12.77 -2.33 0.12
CA LEU A 75 -14.02 -2.25 0.86
C LEU A 75 -15.20 -1.82 -0.02
N LEU A 76 -14.98 -0.91 -0.97
CA LEU A 76 -16.00 -0.51 -1.93
C LEU A 76 -16.37 -1.64 -2.90
N VAL A 77 -15.37 -2.39 -3.38
CA VAL A 77 -15.59 -3.56 -4.24
C VAL A 77 -16.32 -4.66 -3.47
N SER A 78 -15.92 -4.94 -2.22
CA SER A 78 -16.55 -5.98 -1.41
C SER A 78 -17.99 -5.65 -1.01
N ARG A 79 -18.32 -4.36 -0.83
CA ARG A 79 -19.69 -3.89 -0.59
C ARG A 79 -20.55 -3.77 -1.86
N GLY A 80 -20.02 -4.12 -3.03
CA GLY A 80 -20.72 -4.01 -4.31
C GLY A 80 -20.96 -2.55 -4.75
N SER A 81 -20.35 -1.58 -4.08
CA SER A 81 -20.45 -0.15 -4.39
C SER A 81 -19.59 0.24 -5.60
N LEU A 82 -18.56 -0.56 -5.90
CA LEU A 82 -17.79 -0.50 -7.15
C LEU A 82 -18.02 -1.78 -7.96
N PRO A 83 -18.72 -1.73 -9.10
CA PRO A 83 -18.87 -2.91 -9.95
C PRO A 83 -17.53 -3.27 -10.58
N TYR A 84 -16.99 -4.46 -10.29
CA TYR A 84 -15.82 -5.04 -10.98
C TYR A 84 -15.96 -5.01 -12.51
N LYS A 85 -17.20 -5.11 -13.01
CA LYS A 85 -17.54 -4.93 -14.41
C LYS A 85 -17.15 -3.55 -14.95
N SER A 86 -17.20 -2.48 -14.16
CA SER A 86 -16.81 -1.13 -14.60
C SER A 86 -15.32 -1.02 -14.87
N LEU A 87 -14.44 -1.69 -14.12
CA LEU A 87 -13.00 -1.66 -14.40
C LEU A 87 -12.64 -2.44 -15.67
N GLY A 88 -13.29 -3.59 -15.90
CA GLY A 88 -13.18 -4.35 -17.15
C GLY A 88 -13.76 -3.58 -18.34
N THR A 89 -14.93 -2.96 -18.19
CA THR A 89 -15.54 -2.13 -19.24
C THR A 89 -14.76 -0.84 -19.49
N LEU A 90 -14.17 -0.21 -18.46
CA LEU A 90 -13.27 0.94 -18.65
C LEU A 90 -11.99 0.54 -19.35
N LEU A 91 -11.35 -0.56 -18.97
CA LEU A 91 -10.13 -1.04 -19.64
C LEU A 91 -10.41 -1.47 -21.07
N VAL A 92 -11.52 -2.16 -21.33
CA VAL A 92 -11.97 -2.51 -22.69
C VAL A 92 -12.30 -1.25 -23.48
N SER A 93 -12.96 -0.25 -22.87
CA SER A 93 -13.26 1.03 -23.54
C SER A 93 -12.00 1.86 -23.80
N PHE A 94 -11.01 1.84 -22.89
CA PHE A 94 -9.73 2.50 -23.08
C PHE A 94 -8.94 1.81 -24.20
N PHE A 95 -8.86 0.48 -24.18
CA PHE A 95 -8.17 -0.27 -25.23
C PHE A 95 -8.84 -0.13 -26.59
N THR A 96 -10.18 -0.18 -26.68
CA THR A 96 -10.88 0.03 -27.95
C THR A 96 -10.74 1.47 -28.43
N PHE A 97 -10.81 2.47 -27.54
CA PHE A 97 -10.62 3.87 -27.93
C PHE A 97 -9.21 4.14 -28.45
N PHE A 98 -8.17 3.64 -27.78
CA PHE A 98 -6.78 3.76 -28.25
C PHE A 98 -6.51 2.95 -29.52
N LEU A 99 -7.09 1.75 -29.67
CA LEU A 99 -6.97 0.94 -30.88
C LEU A 99 -7.64 1.63 -32.08
N VAL A 100 -8.81 2.25 -31.89
CA VAL A 100 -9.49 3.02 -32.93
C VAL A 100 -8.72 4.30 -33.28
N LEU A 101 -8.07 4.94 -32.30
CA LEU A 101 -7.19 6.09 -32.55
C LEU A 101 -5.87 5.73 -33.26
N ALA A 102 -5.39 4.49 -33.09
CA ALA A 102 -4.15 4.01 -33.71
C ALA A 102 -4.34 3.42 -35.12
N ILE A 103 -5.58 3.20 -35.55
CA ILE A 103 -5.94 2.70 -36.89
C ILE A 103 -6.47 3.83 -37.81
N ARG A 104 -6.48 5.08 -37.32
CA ARG A 104 -6.61 6.29 -38.15
C ARG A 104 -5.31 7.06 -38.16
#